data_AF-A0A9P7DGI3-F1
#
_entry.id   AF-A0A9P7DGI3-F1
#
_cell.length_a   1.000
_cell.length_b   1.000
_cell.length_c   1.000
_cell.angle_alpha   90.00
_cell.angle_beta   90.00
_cell.angle_gamma   90.00
#
_symmetry.space_group_name_H-M   'P 1'
#
loop_
_entity.id
_entity.type
_entity.pdbx_description
1 polymer ?
#
loop_
_entity_poly.entity_id
_entity_poly.type
_entity_poly.pdbx_seq_one_letter_code
_entity_poly.pdbx_strand_id
1 'polypeptide(L)'
;IGPVAELTIVNRVIAPDGFERSATLAGGIFPGPLIKAQKHDNFSINVVNQLQDKSMPLSTSVHWHGIHQEKTNWADGTSFITQ
;
A
#
# COMPACT_ATOMS: atom_id res chain seq x y z
N ILE A 1 -6.49 -6.03 8.29
CA ILE A 1 -7.22 -6.51 7.09
C ILE A 1 -6.54 -7.76 6.53
N GLY A 2 -7.10 -8.39 5.50
CA GLY A 2 -6.53 -9.57 4.83
C GLY A 2 -7.18 -10.90 5.23
N PRO A 3 -6.90 -12.00 4.49
CA PRO A 3 -6.02 -12.08 3.31
C PRO A 3 -6.64 -11.54 2.01
N VAL A 4 -7.97 -11.40 1.99
CA VAL A 4 -8.72 -10.75 0.90
C VAL A 4 -9.24 -9.41 1.40
N ALA A 5 -8.83 -8.30 0.78
CA ALA A 5 -9.22 -6.96 1.21
C ALA A 5 -9.00 -5.90 0.12
N GLU A 6 -9.67 -4.77 0.27
CA GLU A 6 -9.32 -3.54 -0.43
C GLU A 6 -8.33 -2.73 0.42
N LEU A 7 -7.31 -2.14 -0.24
CA LEU A 7 -6.37 -1.20 0.36
C LEU A 7 -6.40 0.10 -0.46
N THR A 8 -7.16 1.08 0.01
CA THR A 8 -7.21 2.41 -0.62
C THR A 8 -5.95 3.21 -0.30
N ILE A 9 -5.34 3.82 -1.31
CA ILE A 9 -4.19 4.74 -1.16
C ILE A 9 -4.69 6.17 -1.35
N VAL A 10 -4.57 7.01 -0.32
CA VAL A 10 -5.16 8.36 -0.30
C VAL A 10 -4.17 9.40 0.25
N ASN A 11 -4.38 10.67 -0.13
CA ASN A 11 -3.72 11.78 0.55
C ASN A 11 -4.55 12.28 1.73
N ARG A 12 -3.91 12.55 2.87
CA ARG A 12 -4.51 13.22 4.04
C ARG A 12 -3.47 14.09 4.74
N VAL A 13 -3.90 15.19 5.35
CA VAL A 13 -3.07 15.96 6.28
C VAL A 13 -3.01 15.22 7.61
N ILE A 14 -1.80 14.96 8.10
CA ILE A 14 -1.56 14.30 9.40
C ILE A 14 -0.46 15.06 10.16
N ALA A 15 -0.38 14.82 11.47
CA ALA A 15 0.61 15.42 12.36
C ALA A 15 1.15 14.39 13.39
N PRO A 16 1.85 13.32 12.96
CA PRO A 16 2.31 12.25 13.85
C PRO A 16 3.32 12.73 14.90
N ASP A 17 4.00 13.85 14.65
CA ASP A 17 4.95 14.52 15.53
C ASP A 17 4.46 15.91 15.99
N GLY A 18 3.19 16.25 15.72
CA GLY A 18 2.59 17.53 16.07
C GLY A 18 2.69 18.62 14.99
N PHE A 19 3.32 18.37 13.82
CA PHE A 19 3.34 19.32 12.70
C PHE A 19 2.53 18.82 11.51
N GLU A 20 1.60 19.64 11.01
CA GLU A 20 0.72 19.26 9.90
C GLU A 20 1.45 19.21 8.55
N ARG A 21 1.25 18.10 7.84
CA ARG A 21 1.71 17.93 6.46
C ARG A 21 0.84 16.94 5.70
N SER A 22 0.72 17.13 4.39
CA SER A 22 0.09 16.14 3.51
C SER A 22 0.95 14.87 3.44
N ALA A 23 0.29 13.71 3.47
CA ALA A 23 0.94 12.40 3.41
C ALA A 23 0.16 11.45 2.49
N THR A 24 0.87 10.54 1.83
CA THR A 24 0.33 9.38 1.10
C THR A 24 0.14 8.22 2.08
N LEU A 25 -1.11 7.79 2.28
CA LEU A 25 -1.47 6.81 3.31
C LEU A 25 -2.16 5.58 2.70
N ALA A 26 -1.64 4.41 3.05
CA ALA A 26 -2.34 3.14 2.85
C ALA A 26 -3.46 3.00 3.89
N GLY A 27 -4.70 2.83 3.46
CA GLY A 27 -5.88 2.74 4.32
C GLY A 27 -6.24 4.05 5.05
N GLY A 28 -5.65 5.19 4.65
CA GLY A 28 -5.99 6.50 5.19
C GLY A 28 -5.49 6.80 6.61
N ILE A 29 -4.66 5.92 7.20
CA ILE A 29 -4.09 6.08 8.54
C ILE A 29 -2.56 5.91 8.52
N PHE A 30 -1.90 6.39 9.57
CA PHE A 30 -0.46 6.23 9.75
C PHE A 30 -0.13 5.62 11.13
N PRO A 31 0.66 4.53 11.19
CA PRO A 31 1.03 3.65 10.07
C PRO A 31 -0.18 3.05 9.37
N GLY A 32 0.01 2.53 8.15
CA GLY A 32 -1.05 1.83 7.42
C GLY A 32 -1.61 0.63 8.21
N PRO A 33 -2.82 0.15 7.87
CA PRO A 33 -3.46 -0.92 8.64
C PRO A 33 -2.64 -2.21 8.59
N LEU A 34 -2.60 -2.94 9.71
CA LEU A 34 -1.99 -4.26 9.76
C LEU A 34 -2.68 -5.21 8.76
N ILE A 35 -1.92 -5.72 7.80
CA ILE A 35 -2.32 -6.81 6.91
C ILE A 35 -1.89 -8.11 7.59
N LYS A 36 -2.85 -9.02 7.84
CA LYS A 36 -2.61 -10.28 8.54
C LYS A 36 -3.24 -11.43 7.76
N ALA A 37 -2.59 -12.58 7.80
CA ALA A 37 -3.07 -13.84 7.26
C ALA A 37 -2.33 -14.99 7.97
N GLN A 38 -2.72 -16.22 7.65
CA GLN A 38 -2.04 -17.41 8.11
C GLN A 38 -1.06 -17.91 7.04
N LYS A 39 -0.11 -18.74 7.47
CA LYS A 39 0.81 -19.42 6.55
C LYS A 39 0.00 -20.19 5.51
N HIS A 40 0.38 -20.05 4.23
CA HIS A 40 -0.26 -20.68 3.07
C HIS A 40 -1.59 -20.05 2.62
N ASP A 41 -2.06 -18.97 3.25
CA ASP A 41 -3.19 -18.22 2.70
C ASP A 41 -2.82 -17.56 1.36
N ASN A 42 -3.79 -17.52 0.45
CA ASN A 42 -3.68 -16.73 -0.77
C ASN A 42 -4.12 -15.29 -0.48
N PHE A 43 -3.20 -14.35 -0.69
CA PHE A 43 -3.51 -12.94 -0.60
C PHE A 43 -4.21 -12.44 -1.88
N SER A 44 -5.28 -11.67 -1.69
CA SER A 44 -5.91 -10.89 -2.76
C SER A 44 -6.18 -9.50 -2.21
N ILE A 45 -5.18 -8.63 -2.34
CA ILE A 45 -5.26 -7.24 -1.89
C ILE A 45 -5.48 -6.35 -3.09
N ASN A 46 -6.69 -5.82 -3.23
CA ASN A 46 -7.04 -4.85 -4.26
C ASN A 46 -6.54 -3.46 -3.84
N VAL A 47 -5.46 -2.99 -4.46
CA VAL A 47 -4.90 -1.65 -4.18
C VAL A 47 -5.64 -0.61 -5.02
N VAL A 48 -6.36 0.29 -4.36
CA VAL A 48 -7.16 1.32 -5.05
C VAL A 48 -6.48 2.68 -4.89
N ASN A 49 -5.90 3.19 -5.98
CA ASN A 49 -5.23 4.48 -5.99
C ASN A 49 -6.24 5.64 -6.09
N GLN A 50 -6.30 6.47 -5.05
CA GLN A 50 -7.11 7.69 -4.99
C GLN A 50 -6.24 8.92 -4.65
N LEU A 51 -4.97 8.91 -5.04
CA LEU A 51 -4.07 10.04 -4.85
C LEU A 51 -4.47 11.22 -5.74
N GLN A 52 -4.49 12.41 -5.16
CA GLN A 52 -4.93 13.66 -5.80
C GLN A 52 -4.02 14.86 -5.51
N ASP A 53 -3.17 14.77 -4.49
CA ASP A 53 -2.25 15.86 -4.14
C ASP A 53 -1.08 15.94 -5.13
N LYS A 54 -1.11 16.96 -5.99
CA LYS A 54 -0.10 17.18 -7.04
C LYS A 54 1.29 17.53 -6.53
N SER A 55 1.45 17.84 -5.24
CA SER A 55 2.77 18.04 -4.62
C SER A 55 3.51 16.73 -4.34
N MET A 56 2.81 15.58 -4.45
CA MET A 56 3.36 14.23 -4.29
C MET A 56 3.09 13.39 -5.56
N PRO A 57 3.78 12.25 -5.74
CA PRO A 57 3.47 11.33 -6.83
C PRO A 57 2.00 10.87 -6.80
N LEU A 58 1.33 10.96 -7.96
CA LEU A 58 -0.06 10.51 -8.11
C LEU A 58 -0.18 9.04 -8.53
N SER A 59 0.90 8.44 -9.01
CA SER A 59 0.99 7.01 -9.29
C SER A 59 1.62 6.28 -8.11
N THR A 60 1.24 5.02 -7.92
CA THR A 60 1.76 4.19 -6.83
C THR A 60 1.93 2.75 -7.28
N SER A 61 2.87 2.06 -6.63
CA SER A 61 3.06 0.61 -6.69
C SER A 61 3.41 0.14 -5.27
N VAL A 62 2.97 -1.05 -4.89
CA VAL A 62 3.10 -1.57 -3.52
C VAL A 62 3.93 -2.84 -3.53
N HIS A 63 5.05 -2.83 -2.82
CA HIS A 63 5.89 -4.00 -2.62
C HIS A 63 5.57 -4.71 -1.31
N TRP A 64 5.45 -6.04 -1.36
CA TRP A 64 5.16 -6.91 -0.22
C TRP A 64 6.47 -7.41 0.40
N HIS A 65 7.12 -6.54 1.16
CA HIS A 65 8.46 -6.78 1.69
C HIS A 65 8.57 -8.13 2.44
N GLY A 66 9.49 -8.98 1.97
CA GLY A 66 9.78 -10.29 2.58
C GLY A 66 8.99 -11.47 2.00
N ILE A 67 8.08 -11.25 1.05
CA ILE A 67 7.39 -12.34 0.35
C ILE A 67 8.24 -12.77 -0.84
N HIS A 68 8.50 -14.08 -0.98
CA HIS A 68 9.36 -14.61 -2.06
C HIS A 68 8.78 -14.42 -3.47
N GLN A 69 7.46 -14.28 -3.60
CA GLN A 69 6.75 -14.14 -4.88
C GLN A 69 7.11 -15.22 -5.93
N GLU A 70 7.33 -16.47 -5.48
CA GLU A 70 7.64 -17.58 -6.38
C GLU A 70 6.47 -17.81 -7.36
N LYS A 71 6.75 -17.69 -8.67
CA LYS A 71 5.75 -17.75 -9.77
C LYS A 71 4.73 -16.59 -9.79
N THR A 72 4.86 -15.62 -8.90
CA THR A 72 4.05 -14.39 -8.83
C THR A 72 4.91 -13.13 -8.86
N ASN A 73 6.08 -13.18 -9.54
CA ASN A 73 7.02 -12.06 -9.63
C ASN A 73 6.39 -10.77 -10.17
N TRP A 74 5.39 -10.87 -11.05
CA TRP A 74 4.60 -9.73 -11.53
C TRP A 74 3.89 -8.96 -10.39
N ALA A 75 3.61 -9.60 -9.25
CA ALA A 75 2.98 -8.99 -8.08
C ALA A 75 3.98 -8.44 -7.05
N ASP A 76 5.28 -8.42 -7.35
CA ASP A 76 6.31 -7.96 -6.41
C ASP A 76 6.29 -6.44 -6.18
N GLY A 77 5.91 -5.64 -7.17
CA GLY A 77 5.56 -4.23 -6.99
C GLY A 77 6.72 -3.22 -7.06
N THR A 78 7.96 -3.63 -7.36
CA THR A 78 9.03 -2.67 -7.68
C THR A 78 8.78 -2.03 -9.05
N SER A 79 8.39 -0.75 -9.06
CA SER A 79 8.05 -0.01 -10.29
C SER A 79 9.12 -0.14 -11.38
N PHE A 80 8.68 -0.37 -12.62
CA PHE A 80 9.53 -0.57 -13.81
C PHE A 80 10.41 -1.83 -13.80
N ILE A 81 10.35 -2.67 -12.76
CA ILE A 81 11.00 -3.99 -12.69
C ILE A 81 9.93 -5.09 -12.69
N THR A 82 8.92 -4.95 -11.83
CA THR A 82 7.83 -5.91 -11.60
C THR A 82 6.52 -5.17 -11.31
N GLN A 83 5.47 -5.43 -12.09
CA GLN A 83 4.14 -4.84 -11.93
C GLN A 83 3.11 -5.57 -12.77
#